data_AF-A4T950-F1
#
_entry.id   AF-A4T950-F1
#
_cell.length_a   1.000
_cell.length_b   1.000
_cell.length_c   1.000
_cell.angle_alpha   90.00
_cell.angle_beta   90.00
_cell.angle_gamma   90.00
#
_symmetry.space_group_name_H-M   'P 1'
#
loop_
_entity.id
_entity.type
_entity.pdbx_description
1 polymer ?
#
loop_
_entity_poly.entity_id
_entity_poly.type
_entity_poly.pdbx_seq_one_letter_code
_entity_poly.pdbx_strand_id
1 'polypeptide(L)'
;MKTRTSKAVGAALGVAAIALSVPLAVNASAEPSTPTVEVPDPQGPDCGPFKEAVPEWKGLANLPVSTALASIPEISTFTSAISGQLNPAVNITGVLDNGPYVVFAPTNEAFAALPPEQLEILRTDPAALTTLVYYHAFLGLLGPDDVKGQRPTQEGTEVEVTGSGGDIQVNATTKVVCGGITAQNAKVYIIDQVLNPAEAPAPIAPTSTSTTETTTTGSAEASTSATAPAETTEPAAPSPAAEAPAG
;
A
#
# COMPACT_ATOMS: atom_id res chain seq x y z
N MET A 1 75.80 -72.01 -0.78
CA MET A 1 75.14 -72.12 0.54
C MET A 1 74.36 -70.84 0.81
N LYS A 2 73.17 -70.89 1.43
CA LYS A 2 72.33 -69.76 1.94
C LYS A 2 71.91 -68.69 0.88
N THR A 3 70.63 -68.44 0.54
CA THR A 3 69.51 -67.79 1.29
C THR A 3 69.91 -66.43 1.88
N ARG A 4 69.30 -65.25 1.62
CA ARG A 4 67.87 -64.79 1.63
C ARG A 4 67.82 -63.38 0.94
N THR A 5 66.73 -62.85 0.34
CA THR A 5 65.45 -62.35 0.91
C THR A 5 65.63 -61.13 1.85
N SER A 6 65.13 -59.90 1.63
CA SER A 6 64.30 -59.33 0.52
C SER A 6 64.23 -57.78 0.50
N LYS A 7 64.08 -57.18 -0.71
CA LYS A 7 63.16 -56.09 -1.11
C LYS A 7 63.08 -54.77 -0.28
N ALA A 8 63.59 -53.66 -0.84
CA ALA A 8 62.93 -52.33 -0.85
C ALA A 8 63.59 -51.40 -1.90
N VAL A 9 62.82 -50.89 -2.87
CA VAL A 9 63.27 -49.84 -3.81
C VAL A 9 62.48 -48.57 -3.48
N GLY A 10 63.18 -47.55 -2.97
CA GLY A 10 62.66 -46.19 -2.81
C GLY A 10 63.34 -45.27 -3.83
N ALA A 11 62.56 -44.48 -4.55
CA ALA A 11 63.04 -43.77 -5.74
C ALA A 11 63.37 -42.28 -5.49
N ALA A 12 64.28 -41.78 -6.33
CA ALA A 12 64.45 -40.38 -6.76
C ALA A 12 64.80 -39.31 -5.71
N LEU A 13 66.10 -38.99 -5.64
CA LEU A 13 66.60 -37.65 -5.30
C LEU A 13 66.32 -36.69 -6.47
N GLY A 14 66.00 -35.43 -6.18
CA GLY A 14 65.73 -34.43 -7.22
C GLY A 14 65.34 -33.04 -6.70
N VAL A 15 66.17 -32.44 -5.83
CA VAL A 15 65.92 -31.07 -5.33
C VAL A 15 66.33 -30.05 -6.39
N ALA A 16 65.37 -29.57 -7.17
CA ALA A 16 65.53 -28.40 -8.03
C ALA A 16 65.13 -27.13 -7.26
N ALA A 17 66.11 -26.36 -6.82
CA ALA A 17 65.88 -25.09 -6.14
C ALA A 17 65.47 -24.01 -7.16
N ILE A 18 64.16 -23.78 -7.33
CA ILE A 18 63.65 -22.63 -8.07
C ILE A 18 63.26 -21.55 -7.06
N ALA A 19 64.08 -20.50 -6.99
CA ALA A 19 63.77 -19.30 -6.23
C ALA A 19 62.69 -18.49 -6.96
N LEU A 20 61.42 -18.84 -6.72
CA LEU A 20 60.29 -18.00 -7.12
C LEU A 20 59.99 -17.03 -5.98
N SER A 21 60.29 -15.75 -6.23
CA SER A 21 59.85 -14.63 -5.40
C SER A 21 58.33 -14.63 -5.33
N VAL A 22 57.77 -15.15 -4.24
CA VAL A 22 56.34 -15.01 -3.95
C VAL A 22 56.11 -13.54 -3.62
N PRO A 23 55.36 -12.76 -4.45
CA PRO A 23 54.84 -11.52 -3.95
C PRO A 23 53.89 -11.88 -2.81
N LEU A 24 54.17 -11.37 -1.61
CA LEU A 24 53.16 -11.28 -0.56
C LEU A 24 52.11 -10.30 -1.04
N ALA A 25 51.23 -10.78 -1.93
CA ALA A 25 49.92 -10.22 -2.14
C ALA A 25 49.21 -10.35 -0.79
N VAL A 26 49.38 -9.31 0.04
CA VAL A 26 48.39 -8.93 1.03
C VAL A 26 47.15 -8.63 0.21
N ASN A 27 46.40 -9.69 -0.08
CA ASN A 27 44.98 -9.60 -0.34
C ASN A 27 44.37 -9.18 1.00
N ALA A 28 44.54 -7.89 1.30
CA ALA A 28 43.55 -7.15 2.02
C ALA A 28 42.29 -7.24 1.16
N SER A 29 41.57 -8.35 1.33
CA SER A 29 40.14 -8.35 1.22
C SER A 29 39.68 -7.34 2.26
N ALA A 30 39.73 -6.05 1.88
CA ALA A 30 38.65 -5.15 2.23
C ALA A 30 37.41 -5.85 1.68
N GLU A 31 36.80 -6.67 2.54
CA GLU A 31 35.41 -7.08 2.38
C GLU A 31 34.69 -5.79 2.01
N PRO A 32 34.10 -5.68 0.80
CA PRO A 32 33.35 -4.50 0.49
C PRO A 32 32.28 -4.44 1.56
N SER A 33 32.41 -3.47 2.46
CA SER A 33 31.41 -3.20 3.48
C SER A 33 30.20 -2.75 2.70
N THR A 34 29.38 -3.72 2.28
CA THR A 34 28.07 -3.48 1.72
C THR A 34 27.42 -2.53 2.70
N PRO A 35 27.02 -1.31 2.28
CA PRO A 35 26.31 -0.44 3.17
C PRO A 35 25.05 -1.19 3.56
N THR A 36 25.05 -1.76 4.76
CA THR A 36 23.86 -2.34 5.38
C THR A 36 22.93 -1.16 5.53
N VAL A 37 22.00 -1.02 4.57
CA VAL A 37 20.91 -0.06 4.66
C VAL A 37 20.11 -0.52 5.86
N GLU A 38 20.36 0.13 6.99
CA GLU A 38 19.79 -0.26 8.27
C GLU A 38 18.29 -0.01 8.19
N VAL A 39 17.53 -1.08 7.94
CA VAL A 39 16.07 -1.02 7.88
C VAL A 39 15.59 -0.60 9.26
N PRO A 40 14.93 0.57 9.40
CA PRO A 40 14.55 1.08 10.70
C PRO A 40 13.58 0.11 11.39
N ASP A 41 13.77 -0.05 12.70
CA ASP A 41 12.88 -0.87 13.52
C ASP A 41 11.45 -0.33 13.50
N PRO A 42 10.43 -1.21 13.39
CA PRO A 42 9.04 -0.79 13.43
C PRO A 42 8.72 -0.23 14.82
N GLN A 43 7.95 0.86 14.83
CA GLN A 43 7.64 1.67 16.00
C GLN A 43 6.15 1.59 16.31
N GLY A 44 5.82 1.38 17.58
CA GLY A 44 4.45 1.24 18.06
C GLY A 44 4.45 0.84 19.52
N PRO A 45 3.37 1.12 20.28
CA PRO A 45 3.23 0.66 21.66
C PRO A 45 3.24 -0.87 21.74
N ASP A 46 2.71 -1.55 20.71
CA ASP A 46 2.40 -2.98 20.71
C ASP A 46 2.97 -3.70 19.47
N CYS A 47 4.22 -3.38 19.09
CA CYS A 47 4.97 -4.15 18.08
C CYS A 47 5.40 -5.56 18.55
N GLY A 48 5.01 -5.99 19.76
CA GLY A 48 5.31 -7.31 20.33
C GLY A 48 4.80 -8.48 19.46
N PRO A 49 3.48 -8.67 19.31
CA PRO A 49 2.92 -9.80 18.56
C PRO A 49 3.36 -9.82 17.08
N PHE A 50 3.58 -8.65 16.45
CA PHE A 50 4.19 -8.58 15.12
C PHE A 50 5.60 -9.19 15.08
N LYS A 51 6.47 -8.84 16.04
CA LYS A 51 7.85 -9.36 16.13
C LYS A 51 7.90 -10.84 16.52
N GLU A 52 6.92 -11.33 17.30
CA GLU A 52 6.76 -12.75 17.62
C GLU A 52 6.29 -13.56 16.41
N ALA A 53 5.33 -13.03 15.64
CA ALA A 53 4.81 -13.67 14.45
C ALA A 53 5.80 -13.64 13.26
N VAL A 54 6.58 -12.57 13.13
CA VAL A 54 7.59 -12.41 12.07
C VAL A 54 8.95 -12.04 12.68
N PRO A 55 9.71 -13.02 13.22
CA PRO A 55 11.02 -12.76 13.81
C PRO A 55 12.03 -12.19 12.80
N GLU A 56 11.93 -12.61 11.54
CA GLU A 56 12.75 -12.14 10.41
C GLU A 56 12.11 -10.95 9.66
N TRP A 57 11.42 -10.05 10.37
CA TRP A 57 10.70 -8.92 9.74
C TRP A 57 11.58 -8.01 8.88
N LYS A 58 12.91 -7.97 9.11
CA LYS A 58 13.88 -7.27 8.26
C LYS A 58 13.94 -7.85 6.84
N GLY A 59 13.62 -9.13 6.66
CA GLY A 59 13.51 -9.78 5.36
C GLY A 59 12.35 -9.25 4.50
N LEU A 60 11.28 -8.74 5.13
CA LEU A 60 10.10 -8.18 4.44
C LEU A 60 10.47 -7.01 3.52
N ALA A 61 11.54 -6.27 3.84
CA ALA A 61 12.04 -5.15 3.03
C ALA A 61 12.47 -5.56 1.60
N ASN A 62 12.68 -6.85 1.35
CA ASN A 62 12.99 -7.37 0.01
C ASN A 62 11.77 -8.02 -0.67
N LEU A 63 10.64 -8.16 0.02
CA LEU A 63 9.42 -8.81 -0.46
C LEU A 63 8.38 -7.78 -0.91
N PRO A 64 7.59 -8.09 -1.96
CA PRO A 64 6.48 -7.24 -2.37
C PRO A 64 5.41 -7.17 -1.26
N VAL A 65 4.67 -6.07 -1.21
CA VAL A 65 3.75 -5.77 -0.10
C VAL A 65 2.70 -6.87 0.09
N SER A 66 2.17 -7.48 -0.97
CA SER A 66 1.23 -8.60 -0.87
C SER A 66 1.80 -9.79 -0.09
N THR A 67 3.07 -10.11 -0.30
CA THR A 67 3.77 -11.22 0.39
C THR A 67 4.16 -10.83 1.81
N ALA A 68 4.52 -9.57 2.04
CA ALA A 68 4.78 -9.06 3.39
C ALA A 68 3.52 -9.12 4.26
N LEU A 69 2.36 -8.71 3.73
CA LEU A 69 1.07 -8.78 4.41
C LEU A 69 0.62 -10.24 4.65
N ALA A 70 0.88 -11.14 3.70
CA ALA A 70 0.61 -12.58 3.86
C ALA A 70 1.48 -13.28 4.91
N SER A 71 2.63 -12.69 5.27
CA SER A 71 3.52 -13.23 6.30
C SER A 71 3.03 -12.93 7.73
N ILE A 72 2.04 -12.05 7.89
CA ILE A 72 1.57 -11.57 9.19
C ILE A 72 0.19 -12.21 9.50
N PRO A 73 0.11 -13.18 10.43
CA PRO A 73 -1.14 -13.91 10.71
C PRO A 73 -2.22 -13.01 11.32
N GLU A 74 -1.83 -11.98 12.07
CA GLU A 74 -2.74 -11.05 12.75
C GLU A 74 -3.54 -10.14 11.82
N ILE A 75 -3.15 -10.03 10.55
CA ILE A 75 -3.87 -9.26 9.51
C ILE A 75 -4.37 -10.17 8.38
N SER A 76 -4.40 -11.49 8.59
CA SER A 76 -4.80 -12.46 7.56
C SER A 76 -6.21 -12.22 7.02
N THR A 77 -7.12 -11.63 7.80
CA THR A 77 -8.44 -11.16 7.31
C THR A 77 -8.30 -10.03 6.29
N PHE A 78 -7.42 -9.04 6.53
CA PHE A 78 -7.12 -7.99 5.56
C PHE A 78 -6.45 -8.56 4.31
N THR A 79 -5.45 -9.43 4.47
CA THR A 79 -4.79 -10.10 3.34
C THR A 79 -5.78 -10.91 2.51
N SER A 80 -6.79 -11.53 3.14
CA SER A 80 -7.87 -12.23 2.43
C SER A 80 -8.75 -11.27 1.61
N ALA A 81 -8.99 -10.04 2.10
CA ALA A 81 -9.71 -9.01 1.37
C ALA A 81 -8.95 -8.52 0.12
N ILE A 82 -7.65 -8.22 0.23
CA ILE A 82 -6.87 -7.65 -0.88
C ILE A 82 -6.55 -8.67 -1.99
N SER A 83 -6.48 -9.96 -1.64
CA SER A 83 -6.13 -11.08 -2.53
C SER A 83 -7.34 -11.80 -3.15
N GLY A 84 -8.55 -11.36 -2.82
CA GLY A 84 -9.79 -11.95 -3.34
C GLY A 84 -10.20 -13.28 -2.71
N GLN A 85 -9.57 -13.69 -1.61
CA GLN A 85 -10.05 -14.84 -0.82
C GLN A 85 -11.36 -14.52 -0.09
N LEU A 86 -11.57 -13.27 0.30
CA LEU A 86 -12.83 -12.82 0.93
C LEU A 86 -13.93 -12.59 -0.09
N ASN A 87 -13.59 -12.03 -1.27
CA ASN A 87 -14.49 -11.86 -2.40
C ASN A 87 -13.70 -12.00 -3.72
N PRO A 88 -13.97 -13.01 -4.56
CA PRO A 88 -13.16 -13.30 -5.75
C PRO A 88 -13.26 -12.24 -6.86
N ALA A 89 -14.19 -11.29 -6.75
CA ALA A 89 -14.30 -10.16 -7.68
C ALA A 89 -13.33 -9.01 -7.35
N VAL A 90 -12.61 -9.05 -6.21
CA VAL A 90 -11.65 -8.03 -5.77
C VAL A 90 -10.27 -8.65 -5.60
N ASN A 91 -9.34 -8.34 -6.50
CA ASN A 91 -7.93 -8.68 -6.31
C ASN A 91 -7.05 -7.48 -6.67
N ILE A 92 -6.56 -6.78 -5.64
CA ILE A 92 -5.71 -5.60 -5.82
C ILE A 92 -4.25 -5.85 -5.43
N THR A 93 -3.86 -7.09 -5.09
CA THR A 93 -2.46 -7.48 -4.82
C THR A 93 -1.50 -6.93 -5.87
N GLY A 94 -1.80 -7.17 -7.16
CA GLY A 94 -1.02 -6.63 -8.27
C GLY A 94 -1.00 -5.11 -8.35
N VAL A 95 -2.04 -4.39 -7.93
CA VAL A 95 -2.03 -2.92 -7.86
C VAL A 95 -1.09 -2.47 -6.75
N LEU A 96 -1.25 -3.03 -5.55
CA LEU A 96 -0.42 -2.73 -4.38
C LEU A 96 1.06 -3.07 -4.60
N ASP A 97 1.39 -4.14 -5.35
CA ASP A 97 2.78 -4.53 -5.63
C ASP A 97 3.46 -3.65 -6.70
N ASN A 98 2.72 -2.91 -7.53
CA ASN A 98 3.26 -2.11 -8.63
C ASN A 98 3.62 -0.65 -8.27
N GLY A 99 3.38 -0.19 -7.04
CA GLY A 99 3.59 1.21 -6.66
C GLY A 99 4.10 1.43 -5.24
N PRO A 100 4.61 2.64 -4.93
CA PRO A 100 4.93 3.06 -3.57
C PRO A 100 3.62 3.32 -2.80
N TYR A 101 3.22 2.39 -1.94
CA TYR A 101 2.03 2.54 -1.10
C TYR A 101 2.37 2.57 0.39
N VAL A 102 1.64 3.41 1.13
CA VAL A 102 1.45 3.23 2.56
C VAL A 102 0.15 2.47 2.75
N VAL A 103 0.21 1.33 3.43
CA VAL A 103 -0.93 0.44 3.67
C VAL A 103 -1.19 0.36 5.17
N PHE A 104 -2.37 0.80 5.58
CA PHE A 104 -2.89 0.57 6.91
C PHE A 104 -3.58 -0.81 6.96
N ALA A 105 -3.01 -1.75 7.71
CA ALA A 105 -3.50 -3.12 7.79
C ALA A 105 -4.23 -3.34 9.13
N PRO A 106 -5.57 -3.35 9.16
CA PRO A 106 -6.32 -3.69 10.38
C PRO A 106 -6.10 -5.14 10.81
N THR A 107 -5.99 -5.33 12.12
CA THR A 107 -5.88 -6.65 12.74
C THR A 107 -7.17 -7.46 12.61
N ASN A 108 -7.08 -8.77 12.84
CA ASN A 108 -8.25 -9.64 12.90
C ASN A 108 -9.21 -9.22 14.03
N GLU A 109 -8.69 -8.70 15.14
CA GLU A 109 -9.49 -8.12 16.23
C GLU A 109 -10.26 -6.87 15.76
N ALA A 110 -9.63 -6.01 14.95
CA ALA A 110 -10.30 -4.87 14.32
C ALA A 110 -11.46 -5.31 13.41
N PHE A 111 -11.28 -6.39 12.62
CA PHE A 111 -12.36 -6.98 11.83
C PHE A 111 -13.43 -7.67 12.70
N ALA A 112 -13.05 -8.30 13.82
CA ALA A 112 -13.99 -8.93 14.74
C ALA A 112 -14.83 -7.90 15.54
N ALA A 113 -14.31 -6.68 15.70
CA ALA A 113 -15.04 -5.56 16.28
C ALA A 113 -16.09 -4.94 15.33
N LEU A 114 -16.03 -5.23 14.02
CA LEU A 114 -17.02 -4.73 13.07
C LEU A 114 -18.39 -5.41 13.26
N PRO A 115 -19.51 -4.69 13.02
CA PRO A 115 -20.83 -5.27 12.94
C PRO A 115 -20.88 -6.42 11.92
N PRO A 116 -21.54 -7.56 12.24
CA PRO A 116 -21.65 -8.69 11.32
C PRO A 116 -22.36 -8.32 10.01
N GLU A 117 -23.26 -7.35 10.04
CA GLU A 117 -23.92 -6.80 8.85
C GLU A 117 -22.92 -6.14 7.88
N GLN A 118 -21.94 -5.38 8.40
CA GLN A 118 -20.89 -4.78 7.57
C GLN A 118 -19.95 -5.86 7.00
N LEU A 119 -19.59 -6.87 7.78
CA LEU A 119 -18.77 -7.99 7.29
C LEU A 119 -19.46 -8.77 6.16
N GLU A 120 -20.78 -8.95 6.24
CA GLU A 120 -21.55 -9.60 5.18
C GLU A 120 -21.68 -8.72 3.93
N ILE A 121 -21.84 -7.40 4.09
CA ILE A 121 -21.78 -6.43 2.98
C ILE A 121 -20.41 -6.49 2.29
N LEU A 122 -19.30 -6.49 3.03
CA LEU A 122 -17.95 -6.58 2.47
C LEU A 122 -17.68 -7.92 1.75
N ARG A 123 -18.38 -9.00 2.12
CA ARG A 123 -18.33 -10.28 1.40
C ARG A 123 -19.18 -10.32 0.14
N THR A 124 -20.33 -9.65 0.15
CA THR A 124 -21.33 -9.72 -0.93
C THR A 124 -21.16 -8.62 -1.97
N ASP A 125 -20.73 -7.42 -1.57
CA ASP A 125 -20.49 -6.27 -2.44
C ASP A 125 -18.98 -6.05 -2.68
N PRO A 126 -18.50 -6.37 -3.90
CA PRO A 126 -17.10 -6.13 -4.25
C PRO A 126 -16.74 -4.65 -4.41
N ALA A 127 -17.71 -3.78 -4.70
CA ALA A 127 -17.45 -2.34 -4.79
C ALA A 127 -17.17 -1.78 -3.40
N ALA A 128 -18.01 -2.09 -2.41
CA ALA A 128 -17.78 -1.71 -1.01
C ALA A 128 -16.43 -2.22 -0.47
N LEU A 129 -16.08 -3.48 -0.74
CA LEU A 129 -14.78 -4.03 -0.34
C LEU A 129 -13.61 -3.31 -1.02
N THR A 130 -13.71 -3.06 -2.33
CA THR A 130 -12.68 -2.35 -3.10
C THR A 130 -12.46 -0.93 -2.57
N THR A 131 -13.54 -0.19 -2.33
CA THR A 131 -13.54 1.15 -1.72
C THR A 131 -12.89 1.13 -0.34
N LEU A 132 -13.26 0.19 0.54
CA LEU A 132 -12.68 0.06 1.87
C LEU A 132 -11.17 -0.23 1.82
N VAL A 133 -10.73 -1.17 0.98
CA VAL A 133 -9.31 -1.50 0.86
C VAL A 133 -8.51 -0.33 0.26
N TYR A 134 -9.04 0.39 -0.72
CA TYR A 134 -8.40 1.59 -1.25
C TYR A 134 -8.40 2.77 -0.26
N TYR A 135 -9.34 2.85 0.67
CA TYR A 135 -9.31 3.83 1.76
C TYR A 135 -8.18 3.52 2.78
N HIS A 136 -7.81 2.24 2.94
CA HIS A 136 -6.67 1.81 3.75
C HIS A 136 -5.30 1.99 3.06
N ALA A 137 -5.27 2.35 1.78
CA ALA A 137 -4.04 2.52 1.01
C ALA A 137 -3.90 3.94 0.46
N PHE A 138 -2.70 4.52 0.52
CA PHE A 138 -2.40 5.79 -0.13
C PHE A 138 -1.02 5.80 -0.77
N LEU A 139 -0.83 6.65 -1.79
CA LEU A 139 0.44 6.72 -2.51
C LEU A 139 1.51 7.42 -1.66
N GLY A 140 2.63 6.73 -1.45
CA GLY A 140 3.76 7.23 -0.69
C GLY A 140 4.64 6.11 -0.13
N LEU A 141 5.80 6.48 0.41
CA LEU A 141 6.69 5.57 1.15
C LEU A 141 7.12 6.22 2.47
N LEU A 142 6.14 6.79 3.19
CA LEU A 142 6.37 7.63 4.37
C LEU A 142 6.71 6.79 5.60
N GLY A 143 7.76 7.18 6.31
CA GLY A 143 8.12 6.61 7.61
C GLY A 143 7.24 7.15 8.76
N PRO A 144 7.37 6.58 9.97
CA PRO A 144 6.51 6.92 11.11
C PRO A 144 6.62 8.39 11.57
N ASP A 145 7.70 9.09 11.21
CA ASP A 145 7.89 10.51 11.49
C ASP A 145 7.27 11.43 10.41
N ASP A 146 7.17 10.96 9.16
CA ASP A 146 6.73 11.71 7.98
C ASP A 146 5.26 11.47 7.61
N VAL A 147 4.67 10.35 8.07
CA VAL A 147 3.32 9.91 7.69
C VAL A 147 2.22 10.92 8.06
N LYS A 148 2.45 11.71 9.13
CA LYS A 148 1.54 12.72 9.69
C LYS A 148 1.04 13.76 8.69
N GLY A 149 -0.09 14.39 9.03
CA GLY A 149 -0.85 15.31 8.19
C GLY A 149 -2.03 14.61 7.51
N GLN A 150 -2.80 15.37 6.74
CA GLN A 150 -3.87 14.79 5.91
C GLN A 150 -3.30 14.20 4.62
N ARG A 151 -3.79 13.01 4.26
CA ARG A 151 -3.30 12.21 3.12
C ARG A 151 -4.48 11.77 2.26
N PRO A 152 -4.50 12.06 0.95
CA PRO A 152 -5.52 11.54 0.05
C PRO A 152 -5.32 10.05 -0.17
N THR A 153 -6.34 9.24 0.12
CA THR A 153 -6.33 7.78 -0.10
C THR A 153 -6.49 7.43 -1.58
N GLN A 154 -6.37 6.15 -1.93
CA GLN A 154 -6.69 5.69 -3.29
C GLN A 154 -8.20 5.65 -3.59
N GLU A 155 -9.03 5.68 -2.56
CA GLU A 155 -10.48 5.83 -2.71
C GLU A 155 -10.85 7.26 -3.13
N GLY A 156 -10.11 8.24 -2.63
CA GLY A 156 -10.26 9.67 -2.94
C GLY A 156 -10.51 10.53 -1.70
N THR A 157 -11.08 9.94 -0.65
CA THR A 157 -11.29 10.61 0.63
C THR A 157 -9.97 10.78 1.40
N GLU A 158 -9.84 11.87 2.16
CA GLU A 158 -8.66 12.15 2.97
C GLU A 158 -8.68 11.38 4.30
N VAL A 159 -7.52 10.88 4.74
CA VAL A 159 -7.29 10.38 6.10
C VAL A 159 -6.40 11.37 6.86
N GLU A 160 -6.76 11.69 8.10
CA GLU A 160 -5.91 12.52 8.96
C GLU A 160 -5.01 11.64 9.82
N VAL A 161 -3.70 11.72 9.60
CA VAL A 161 -2.71 11.02 10.42
C VAL A 161 -2.09 12.00 11.41
N THR A 162 -2.22 11.70 12.69
CA THR A 162 -1.68 12.49 13.80
C THR A 162 -0.66 11.70 14.60
N GLY A 163 0.16 12.39 15.40
CA GLY A 163 1.27 11.78 16.12
C GLY A 163 2.57 11.70 15.30
N SER A 164 3.57 11.00 15.83
CA SER A 164 4.88 10.76 15.20
C SER A 164 5.58 9.60 15.90
N GLY A 165 6.34 8.80 15.16
CA GLY A 165 7.14 7.73 15.74
C GLY A 165 6.28 6.54 16.19
N GLY A 166 6.38 6.15 17.46
CA GLY A 166 5.61 5.03 18.03
C GLY A 166 4.12 5.34 18.26
N ASP A 167 3.76 6.59 18.53
CA ASP A 167 2.39 6.98 18.90
C ASP A 167 1.69 7.65 17.73
N ILE A 168 1.30 6.87 16.71
CA ILE A 168 0.56 7.34 15.52
C ILE A 168 -0.92 7.00 15.66
N GLN A 169 -1.79 7.95 15.29
CA GLN A 169 -3.24 7.79 15.29
C GLN A 169 -3.83 8.25 13.96
N VAL A 170 -4.83 7.53 13.45
CA VAL A 170 -5.54 7.83 12.20
C VAL A 170 -6.98 8.25 12.52
N ASN A 171 -7.44 9.31 11.86
CA ASN A 171 -8.77 9.93 12.04
C ASN A 171 -9.13 10.20 13.53
N ALA A 172 -8.12 10.52 14.35
CA ALA A 172 -8.19 10.74 15.80
C ALA A 172 -8.85 9.62 16.63
N THR A 173 -9.17 8.47 16.03
CA THR A 173 -10.02 7.41 16.59
C THR A 173 -9.33 6.05 16.56
N THR A 174 -8.55 5.80 15.51
CA THR A 174 -7.81 4.56 15.28
C THR A 174 -6.35 4.73 15.70
N LYS A 175 -5.77 3.71 16.33
CA LYS A 175 -4.38 3.70 16.79
C LYS A 175 -3.54 2.76 15.94
N VAL A 176 -2.30 3.19 15.65
CA VAL A 176 -1.29 2.30 15.07
C VAL A 176 -0.70 1.44 16.19
N VAL A 177 -0.98 0.15 16.13
CA VAL A 177 -0.43 -0.88 17.02
C VAL A 177 1.07 -1.07 16.76
N CYS A 178 1.44 -1.13 15.47
CA CYS A 178 2.82 -1.26 15.02
C CYS A 178 3.01 -0.66 13.62
N GLY A 179 3.78 0.42 13.52
CA GLY A 179 4.04 1.18 12.30
C GLY A 179 5.47 1.07 11.77
N GLY A 180 5.69 1.58 10.56
CA GLY A 180 7.04 1.68 9.97
C GLY A 180 7.60 0.36 9.41
N ILE A 181 6.79 -0.70 9.33
CA ILE A 181 7.20 -1.97 8.72
C ILE A 181 7.57 -1.72 7.26
N THR A 182 8.81 -2.04 6.88
CA THR A 182 9.32 -1.77 5.53
C THR A 182 9.14 -3.00 4.65
N ALA A 183 8.43 -2.84 3.53
CA ALA A 183 8.38 -3.78 2.42
C ALA A 183 9.16 -3.24 1.20
N GLN A 184 9.36 -4.05 0.17
CA GLN A 184 10.09 -3.69 -1.06
C GLN A 184 9.54 -2.42 -1.72
N ASN A 185 8.23 -2.32 -1.81
CA ASN A 185 7.51 -1.26 -2.52
C ASN A 185 6.50 -0.53 -1.61
N ALA A 186 6.48 -0.79 -0.30
CA ALA A 186 5.47 -0.22 0.59
C ALA A 186 5.95 0.00 2.02
N LYS A 187 5.18 0.79 2.77
CA LYS A 187 5.24 0.83 4.24
C LYS A 187 3.93 0.28 4.81
N VAL A 188 4.02 -0.66 5.74
CA VAL A 188 2.86 -1.27 6.40
C VAL A 188 2.73 -0.71 7.81
N TYR A 189 1.49 -0.37 8.18
CA TYR A 189 1.11 0.14 9.50
C TYR A 189 -0.06 -0.68 10.03
N ILE A 190 0.16 -1.45 11.08
CA ILE A 190 -0.86 -2.29 11.71
C ILE A 190 -1.73 -1.41 12.60
N ILE A 191 -3.06 -1.48 12.45
CA ILE A 191 -4.04 -0.66 13.17
C ILE A 191 -5.06 -1.49 13.96
N ASP A 192 -5.60 -0.92 15.03
CA ASP A 192 -6.52 -1.58 15.98
C ASP A 192 -8.01 -1.51 15.59
N GLN A 193 -8.37 -0.68 14.61
CA GLN A 193 -9.73 -0.49 14.10
C GLN A 193 -9.72 -0.47 12.56
N VAL A 194 -10.84 -0.82 11.92
CA VAL A 194 -10.96 -0.75 10.45
C VAL A 194 -11.39 0.67 10.06
N LEU A 195 -10.68 1.28 9.11
CA LEU A 195 -11.00 2.61 8.60
C LEU A 195 -12.20 2.53 7.64
N ASN A 196 -13.30 3.18 8.00
CA ASN A 196 -14.51 3.25 7.20
C ASN A 196 -14.60 4.60 6.47
N PRO A 197 -14.71 4.66 5.13
CA PRO A 197 -14.84 5.92 4.40
C PRO A 197 -16.11 6.70 4.76
N ALA A 198 -17.16 6.04 5.28
CA ALA A 198 -18.37 6.73 5.77
C ALA A 198 -18.16 7.50 7.08
N GLU A 199 -17.06 7.25 7.80
CA GLU A 199 -16.66 7.91 9.05
C GLU A 199 -15.39 8.77 8.86
N ALA A 200 -15.05 9.08 7.61
CA ALA A 200 -13.92 9.94 7.30
C ALA A 200 -14.09 11.35 7.91
N PRO A 201 -12.99 11.99 8.36
CA PRO A 201 -13.04 13.38 8.77
C PRO A 201 -13.52 14.26 7.60
N ALA A 202 -14.24 15.33 7.90
CA ALA A 202 -14.66 16.27 6.87
C ALA A 202 -13.41 16.81 6.15
N PRO A 203 -13.32 16.69 4.80
CA PRO A 203 -12.13 17.11 4.07
C PRO A 203 -11.89 18.60 4.30
N ILE A 204 -10.63 19.01 4.43
CA ILE A 204 -10.25 20.43 4.40
C ILE A 204 -10.31 20.91 2.95
N ALA A 205 -11.54 21.03 2.46
CA ALA A 205 -11.84 21.85 1.31
C ALA A 205 -11.19 23.23 1.53
N PRO A 206 -10.42 23.76 0.56
CA PRO A 206 -10.08 25.17 0.60
C PRO A 206 -11.40 25.92 0.71
N THR A 207 -11.55 26.75 1.74
CA THR A 207 -12.82 27.41 2.03
C THR A 207 -13.26 28.19 0.80
N SER A 208 -14.24 27.66 0.06
CA SER A 208 -14.99 28.42 -0.92
C SER A 208 -15.66 29.53 -0.15
N THR A 209 -15.02 30.70 -0.12
CA THR A 209 -15.49 31.91 0.52
C THR A 209 -16.89 32.17 0.00
N SER A 210 -17.88 31.93 0.86
CA SER A 210 -19.29 31.96 0.47
C SER A 210 -19.61 33.30 -0.16
N THR A 211 -20.15 33.28 -1.38
CA THR A 211 -20.68 34.46 -2.05
C THR A 211 -21.69 35.12 -1.13
N THR A 212 -21.39 36.33 -0.67
CA THR A 212 -22.27 37.08 0.22
C THR A 212 -23.56 37.45 -0.50
N GLU A 213 -24.62 36.67 -0.33
CA GLU A 213 -25.99 37.11 -0.63
C GLU A 213 -26.31 38.34 0.22
N THR A 214 -26.23 39.51 -0.39
CA THR A 214 -26.71 40.76 0.19
C THR A 214 -28.13 41.00 -0.30
N THR A 215 -29.11 40.48 0.44
CA THR A 215 -30.52 40.82 0.24
C THR A 215 -30.72 42.30 0.56
N THR A 216 -31.06 43.11 -0.44
CA THR A 216 -31.57 44.48 -0.23
C THR A 216 -32.87 44.66 -1.01
N THR A 217 -33.97 44.74 -0.27
CA THR A 217 -35.31 45.04 -0.78
C THR A 217 -35.54 46.55 -0.79
N GLY A 218 -35.99 47.14 -1.90
CA GLY A 218 -36.71 48.42 -1.85
C GLY A 218 -36.65 49.37 -3.05
N SER A 219 -37.83 49.53 -3.68
CA SER A 219 -38.35 50.77 -4.31
C SER A 219 -38.01 51.13 -5.77
N ALA A 220 -39.08 51.05 -6.59
CA ALA A 220 -39.50 51.78 -7.81
C ALA A 220 -38.62 52.96 -8.34
N GLU A 221 -38.50 53.19 -9.65
CA GLU A 221 -39.60 53.61 -10.56
C GLU A 221 -39.36 53.34 -12.08
N ALA A 222 -40.36 53.69 -12.92
CA ALA A 222 -40.50 53.51 -14.39
C ALA A 222 -39.23 53.68 -15.29
N SER A 223 -39.10 53.06 -16.48
CA SER A 223 -40.01 53.23 -17.64
C SER A 223 -39.66 52.36 -18.88
N THR A 224 -40.66 52.17 -19.75
CA THR A 224 -40.77 51.66 -21.15
C THR A 224 -39.50 51.61 -22.06
N SER A 225 -39.40 50.80 -23.15
CA SER A 225 -40.39 50.11 -24.01
C SER A 225 -39.77 49.08 -24.98
N ALA A 226 -40.61 48.22 -25.61
CA ALA A 226 -40.45 47.63 -26.98
C ALA A 226 -39.27 46.64 -27.27
N THR A 227 -39.39 45.57 -28.07
CA THR A 227 -40.46 45.06 -28.97
C THR A 227 -40.28 43.53 -29.21
N ALA A 228 -41.39 42.79 -29.34
CA ALA A 228 -41.48 41.49 -30.03
C ALA A 228 -42.31 41.65 -31.31
N PRO A 229 -42.08 40.86 -32.38
CA PRO A 229 -42.85 39.61 -32.60
C PRO A 229 -41.94 38.43 -33.02
N ALA A 230 -42.20 37.14 -32.74
CA ALA A 230 -43.37 36.25 -32.96
C ALA A 230 -43.26 35.41 -34.25
N GLU A 231 -44.13 34.39 -34.37
CA GLU A 231 -44.21 33.33 -35.41
C GLU A 231 -43.14 32.22 -35.37
N THR A 232 -43.41 30.95 -35.70
CA THR A 232 -44.64 30.14 -35.95
C THR A 232 -44.16 28.66 -35.94
N THR A 233 -44.78 27.71 -35.19
CA THR A 233 -45.76 26.68 -35.67
C THR A 233 -45.21 25.84 -36.86
N GLU A 234 -45.25 24.50 -36.99
CA GLU A 234 -45.96 23.39 -36.30
C GLU A 234 -45.26 22.00 -36.61
N PRO A 235 -45.86 20.78 -36.77
CA PRO A 235 -45.24 19.56 -36.24
C PRO A 235 -45.01 18.40 -37.26
N ALA A 236 -44.59 17.25 -36.73
CA ALA A 236 -44.91 15.86 -37.14
C ALA A 236 -44.99 15.43 -38.63
N ALA A 237 -44.15 14.45 -39.02
CA ALA A 237 -44.60 13.13 -39.53
C ALA A 237 -43.40 12.19 -39.90
N PRO A 238 -43.57 10.85 -39.92
CA PRO A 238 -42.50 9.87 -40.21
C PRO A 238 -42.62 9.15 -41.58
N SER A 239 -41.73 8.16 -41.82
CA SER A 239 -41.74 7.12 -42.90
C SER A 239 -41.15 7.55 -44.27
N PRO A 240 -40.83 6.63 -45.23
CA PRO A 240 -40.92 5.15 -45.20
C PRO A 240 -39.71 4.37 -45.79
N ALA A 241 -39.85 3.03 -45.86
CA ALA A 241 -39.28 2.04 -46.82
C ALA A 241 -37.73 1.99 -47.03
N ALA A 242 -37.03 0.86 -46.86
CA ALA A 242 -37.16 -0.46 -47.51
C ALA A 242 -36.83 -0.46 -49.02
N GLU A 243 -35.73 -1.11 -49.41
CA GLU A 243 -35.69 -2.13 -50.48
C GLU A 243 -34.41 -2.98 -50.37
N ALA A 244 -34.43 -4.21 -50.90
CA ALA A 244 -33.27 -5.08 -51.14
C ALA A 244 -32.70 -4.78 -52.57
N PRO A 245 -31.98 -5.63 -53.35
CA PRO A 245 -31.87 -7.10 -53.29
C PRO A 245 -30.48 -7.74 -53.57
N ALA A 246 -30.47 -9.07 -53.41
CA ALA A 246 -29.76 -10.11 -54.19
C ALA A 246 -28.24 -10.04 -54.45
N GLY A 247 -27.57 -11.14 -54.11
CA GLY A 247 -26.18 -11.49 -54.43
C GLY A 247 -25.80 -12.81 -53.79
#